data_AF-A0A432U9F9-F1
#
_entry.id   AF-A0A432U9F9-F1
#
_cell.length_a   1.000
_cell.length_b   1.000
_cell.length_c   1.000
_cell.angle_alpha   90.00
_cell.angle_beta   90.00
_cell.angle_gamma   90.00
#
_symmetry.space_group_name_H-M   'P 1'
#
loop_
_entity.id
_entity.type
_entity.pdbx_description
1 polymer ?
#
loop_
_entity_poly.entity_id
_entity_poly.type
_entity_poly.pdbx_seq_one_letter_code
_entity_poly.pdbx_strand_id
1 'polypeptide(L)'
;LLEPILPDLSGLKPHELRDYFADTHYATPMRALNFLSRVGQLPKVVNIVGCEPEEIDDMTLGLSKVVTDAIPKAEKMTIDWISRHLKSEAYL
;
A
#
# COMPACT_ATOMS: atom_id res chain seq x y z
N LEU A 1 1.38 1.23 -15.64
CA LEU A 1 0.91 1.00 -14.25
C LEU A 1 1.91 0.08 -13.59
N LEU A 2 2.31 0.37 -12.35
CA LEU A 2 3.22 -0.49 -11.58
C LEU A 2 2.38 -1.53 -10.87
N GLU A 3 2.21 -2.70 -11.48
CA GLU A 3 1.60 -3.85 -10.80
C GLU A 3 2.61 -4.48 -9.83
N PRO A 4 2.20 -4.82 -8.60
CA PRO A 4 3.10 -5.40 -7.62
C PRO A 4 3.47 -6.84 -8.00
N ILE A 5 4.76 -7.12 -8.15
CA ILE A 5 5.28 -8.49 -8.34
C ILE A 5 5.46 -9.13 -6.97
N LEU A 6 4.58 -10.05 -6.59
CA LEU A 6 4.65 -10.75 -5.30
C LEU A 6 5.80 -11.78 -5.29
N PRO A 7 6.58 -11.87 -4.19
CA PRO A 7 7.61 -12.90 -4.07
C PRO A 7 6.98 -14.28 -3.94
N ASP A 8 7.59 -15.28 -4.60
CA ASP A 8 7.24 -16.68 -4.38
C ASP A 8 7.75 -17.15 -3.02
N LEU A 9 6.84 -17.66 -2.19
CA LEU A 9 7.16 -18.21 -0.86
C LEU A 9 6.92 -19.72 -0.78
N SER A 10 6.72 -20.40 -1.91
CA SER A 10 6.46 -21.85 -1.96
C SER A 10 7.58 -22.69 -1.35
N GLY A 11 8.82 -22.17 -1.35
CA GLY A 11 10.01 -22.83 -0.80
C GLY A 11 10.25 -22.63 0.70
N LEU A 12 9.43 -21.82 1.40
CA LEU A 12 9.63 -21.54 2.82
C LEU A 12 9.11 -22.67 3.72
N LYS A 13 9.83 -22.97 4.81
CA LYS A 13 9.36 -23.89 5.86
C LYS A 13 8.22 -23.26 6.67
N PRO A 14 7.40 -24.07 7.37
CA PRO A 14 6.26 -23.55 8.14
C PRO A 14 6.59 -22.46 9.17
N HIS A 15 7.75 -22.55 9.84
CA HIS A 15 8.17 -21.52 10.79
C HIS A 15 8.61 -20.23 10.10
N GLU A 16 9.32 -20.33 8.97
CA GLU A 16 9.75 -19.19 8.16
C GLU A 16 8.55 -18.45 7.55
N LEU A 17 7.51 -19.18 7.13
CA LEU A 17 6.24 -18.60 6.68
C LEU A 17 5.54 -17.82 7.79
N ARG A 18 5.47 -18.39 9.00
CA ARG A 18 4.87 -17.70 10.14
C ARG A 18 5.64 -16.44 10.49
N ASP A 19 6.96 -16.53 10.57
CA ASP A 19 7.82 -15.39 10.86
C ASP A 19 7.72 -14.31 9.75
N TYR A 20 7.51 -14.75 8.50
CA TYR A 20 7.22 -13.85 7.38
C TYR A 20 5.88 -13.10 7.49
N PHE A 21 4.87 -13.62 8.20
CA PHE A 21 3.59 -12.90 8.36
C PHE A 21 3.43 -12.23 9.73
N ALA A 22 4.18 -12.67 10.75
CA ALA A 22 4.03 -12.20 12.12
C ALA A 22 4.80 -10.90 12.42
N ASP A 23 5.80 -10.55 11.61
CA ASP A 23 6.60 -9.34 11.85
C ASP A 23 5.88 -8.08 11.33
N THR A 24 5.27 -7.35 12.26
CA THR A 24 4.53 -6.11 12.01
C THR A 24 5.41 -4.93 11.63
N HIS A 25 6.72 -4.96 11.91
CA HIS A 25 7.65 -3.89 11.48
C HIS A 25 7.78 -3.83 9.96
N TYR A 26 7.51 -4.94 9.27
CA TYR A 26 7.50 -5.01 7.81
C TYR A 26 6.09 -5.20 7.26
N ALA A 27 5.06 -4.59 7.85
CA ALA A 27 3.71 -4.52 7.27
C ALA A 27 3.66 -3.65 5.98
N THR A 28 4.61 -3.87 5.08
CA THR A 28 4.70 -3.28 3.76
C THR A 28 3.48 -3.67 2.92
N PRO A 29 3.10 -2.84 1.93
CA PRO A 29 2.05 -3.20 0.98
C PRO A 29 2.25 -4.58 0.34
N MET A 30 3.50 -4.95 0.06
CA MET A 30 3.86 -6.26 -0.51
C MET A 30 3.49 -7.43 0.39
N ARG A 31 3.74 -7.33 1.70
CA ARG A 31 3.38 -8.40 2.65
C ARG A 31 1.89 -8.50 2.86
N ALA A 32 1.18 -7.38 2.91
CA ALA A 32 -0.28 -7.36 3.00
C ALA A 32 -0.92 -8.05 1.77
N LEU A 33 -0.43 -7.75 0.57
CA LEU A 33 -0.91 -8.39 -0.66
C LEU A 33 -0.52 -9.88 -0.74
N ASN A 34 0.70 -10.26 -0.33
CA ASN A 34 1.10 -11.67 -0.28
C ASN A 34 0.23 -12.46 0.71
N PHE A 35 -0.08 -11.90 1.87
CA PHE A 35 -1.01 -12.51 2.81
C PHE A 35 -2.39 -12.71 2.17
N LEU A 36 -2.97 -11.66 1.59
CA LEU A 36 -4.27 -11.71 0.91
C LEU A 36 -4.33 -12.75 -0.21
N SER A 37 -3.26 -12.91 -1.00
CA SER A 37 -3.18 -13.93 -2.06
C SER A 37 -3.29 -15.38 -1.56
N ARG A 38 -3.07 -15.61 -0.27
CA ARG A 38 -3.10 -16.95 0.36
C ARG A 38 -4.38 -17.22 1.12
N VAL A 39 -5.02 -16.18 1.66
CA VAL A 39 -6.22 -16.32 2.52
C VAL A 39 -7.50 -15.87 1.84
N GLY A 40 -7.41 -15.25 0.66
CA GLY A 40 -8.57 -14.72 -0.05
C GLY A 40 -8.25 -14.33 -1.49
N GLN A 41 -9.05 -13.41 -2.04
CA GLN A 41 -8.85 -12.90 -3.39
C GLN A 41 -8.07 -11.59 -3.34
N LEU A 42 -7.11 -11.45 -4.26
CA LEU A 42 -6.45 -10.17 -4.48
C LEU A 42 -7.45 -9.16 -5.05
N PRO A 43 -7.36 -7.87 -4.67
CA PRO A 43 -8.13 -6.83 -5.32
C PRO A 43 -7.75 -6.74 -6.79
N LYS A 44 -8.75 -6.53 -7.67
CA LYS A 44 -8.53 -6.37 -9.12
C LYS A 44 -7.66 -5.15 -9.43
N VAL A 45 -7.70 -4.14 -8.56
CA VAL A 45 -6.98 -2.89 -8.73
C VAL A 45 -6.38 -2.45 -7.40
N VAL A 46 -5.10 -2.10 -7.40
CA VAL A 46 -4.38 -1.50 -6.27
C VAL A 46 -3.81 -0.17 -6.74
N ASN A 47 -4.09 0.90 -6.00
CA ASN A 47 -3.46 2.21 -6.22
C ASN A 47 -2.86 2.72 -4.93
N ILE A 48 -1.65 3.28 -5.02
CA ILE A 48 -0.90 3.84 -3.90
C ILE A 48 -0.66 5.31 -4.21
N VAL A 49 -1.10 6.19 -3.31
CA VAL A 49 -0.77 7.62 -3.34
C VAL A 49 0.35 7.84 -2.33
N GLY A 50 1.56 8.09 -2.84
CA GLY A 50 2.73 8.39 -2.03
C GLY A 50 2.95 9.90 -1.90
N CYS A 51 3.49 10.31 -0.76
CA CYS A 51 4.09 11.62 -0.57
C CYS A 51 5.52 11.40 -0.08
N GLU A 52 6.50 11.94 -0.81
CA GLU A 52 7.89 11.90 -0.37
C GLU A 52 8.05 12.79 0.87
N PRO A 53 8.74 12.33 1.92
CA PRO A 53 9.02 13.16 3.09
C PRO A 53 10.09 14.22 2.77
N GLU A 54 10.06 15.35 3.47
CA GLU A 54 11.14 16.35 3.40
C GLU A 54 12.38 15.92 4.19
N GLU A 55 12.16 15.28 5.34
CA GLU A 55 13.20 14.84 6.27
C GLU A 55 12.74 13.57 7.00
N ILE A 56 13.68 12.64 7.25
CA ILE A 56 13.41 11.33 7.89
C ILE A 56 14.39 11.00 9.02
N ASP A 57 15.45 11.78 9.20
CA ASP A 57 16.53 11.48 10.15
C ASP A 57 16.17 11.93 11.57
N ASP A 58 15.46 13.06 11.67
CA ASP A 58 15.00 13.61 12.93
C ASP A 58 13.67 12.96 13.34
N MET A 59 13.72 12.09 14.36
CA MET A 59 12.58 11.38 14.95
C MET A 59 11.64 12.31 15.72
N THR A 60 11.10 13.32 15.04
CA THR A 60 10.22 14.35 15.57
C THR A 60 8.75 13.98 15.39
N LEU A 61 7.90 14.56 16.23
CA LEU A 61 6.45 14.44 16.07
C LEU A 61 5.94 15.55 15.14
N GLY A 62 5.12 15.16 14.16
CA GLY A 62 4.50 16.09 13.22
C GLY A 62 5.02 15.90 11.80
N LEU A 63 4.45 16.68 10.88
CA LEU A 63 4.85 16.71 9.48
C LEU A 63 5.49 18.05 9.19
N SER A 64 6.48 18.06 8.30
CA SER A 64 7.03 19.33 7.82
C SER A 64 5.96 20.11 7.05
N LYS A 65 6.22 21.41 6.83
CA LYS A 65 5.25 22.28 6.17
C LYS A 65 4.95 21.79 4.75
N VAL A 66 5.96 21.39 3.99
CA VAL A 66 5.78 20.95 2.60
C VAL A 66 4.98 19.65 2.50
N VAL A 67 5.19 18.72 3.44
CA VAL A 67 4.41 17.46 3.51
C VAL A 67 2.98 17.75 3.95
N THR A 68 2.78 18.64 4.92
CA THR A 68 1.44 19.08 5.36
C THR A 68 0.66 19.71 4.20
N ASP A 69 1.29 20.60 3.43
CA ASP A 69 0.70 21.27 2.27
C ASP A 69 0.41 20.28 1.11
N ALA A 70 1.02 19.09 1.12
CA ALA A 70 0.78 18.05 0.12
C ALA A 70 -0.48 17.20 0.42
N ILE A 71 -0.95 17.16 1.68
CA ILE A 71 -2.10 16.35 2.09
C ILE A 71 -3.36 16.64 1.26
N PRO A 72 -3.79 17.91 1.05
CA PRO A 72 -5.00 18.18 0.27
C PRO A 72 -4.87 17.72 -1.19
N LYS A 73 -3.66 17.68 -1.73
CA LYS A 73 -3.41 17.18 -3.10
C LYS A 73 -3.58 15.66 -3.14
N ALA A 74 -3.01 14.94 -2.17
CA ALA A 74 -3.15 13.49 -2.05
C ALA A 74 -4.61 13.06 -1.81
N GLU A 75 -5.33 13.80 -0.96
CA GLU A 75 -6.77 13.61 -0.74
C GLU A 75 -7.55 13.75 -2.05
N LYS A 76 -7.34 14.85 -2.77
CA LYS A 76 -7.99 15.09 -4.06
C LYS A 76 -7.70 13.98 -5.06
N MET A 77 -6.43 13.56 -5.20
CA MET A 77 -6.05 12.46 -6.09
C MET A 77 -6.80 11.17 -5.75
N THR A 78 -6.95 10.88 -4.46
CA THR A 78 -7.66 9.69 -3.96
C THR A 78 -9.15 9.76 -4.29
N ILE A 79 -9.81 10.88 -4.00
CA ILE A 79 -11.24 11.09 -4.27
C ILE A 79 -11.52 11.05 -5.79
N ASP A 80 -10.69 11.71 -6.59
CA ASP A 80 -10.82 11.73 -8.05
C ASP A 80 -10.63 10.34 -8.65
N TRP A 81 -9.72 9.53 -8.08
CA TRP A 81 -9.53 8.15 -8.50
C TRP A 81 -10.73 7.27 -8.16
N ILE A 82 -11.20 7.31 -6.91
CA ILE A 82 -12.39 6.56 -6.46
C ILE A 82 -13.61 6.92 -7.31
N SER A 83 -13.84 8.22 -7.52
CA SER A 83 -14.99 8.72 -8.28
C SER A 83 -14.96 8.25 -9.74
N ARG A 84 -13.79 8.22 -10.37
CA ARG A 84 -13.64 7.69 -11.74
C ARG A 84 -13.86 6.18 -11.79
N HIS A 85 -13.30 5.44 -10.82
CA HIS A 85 -13.40 3.99 -10.77
C HIS A 85 -14.85 3.53 -10.53
N LEU A 86 -15.56 4.16 -9.59
CA LEU A 86 -16.98 3.85 -9.34
C LEU A 86 -17.86 4.18 -10.55
N LYS A 87 -17.57 5.26 -11.27
CA LYS A 87 -18.27 5.58 -12.52
C LYS A 87 -17.98 4.56 -13.60
N SER A 88 -16.74 4.11 -13.77
CA SER A 88 -16.41 3.12 -14.81
C SER A 88 -17.06 1.77 -14.55
N GLU A 89 -17.16 1.34 -13.29
CA GLU A 89 -17.83 0.09 -12.91
C GLU A 89 -19.37 0.19 -13.06
N ALA A 90 -19.96 1.38 -12.92
CA ALA A 90 -21.39 1.58 -13.11
C ALA A 90 -21.85 1.52 -14.59
N TYR A 91 -20.92 1.52 -15.54
CA TYR A 91 -21.16 1.38 -16.98
C TYR A 91 -20.72 0.01 -17.54
N LEU A 92 -20.34 -0.93 -16.66
CA LEU A 92 -20.09 -2.35 -16.96
C LEU A 92 -21.25 -3.21 -16.48
#